data_AF-A0A4Y7M0T5-F1
#
_entry.id   AF-A0A4Y7M0T5-F1
#
_cell.length_a   1.000
_cell.length_b   1.000
_cell.length_c   1.000
_cell.angle_alpha   90.00
_cell.angle_beta   90.00
_cell.angle_gamma   90.00
#
_symmetry.space_group_name_H-M   'P 1'
#
loop_
_entity.id
_entity.type
_entity.pdbx_description
1 polymer ?
#
loop_
_entity_poly.entity_id
_entity_poly.type
_entity_poly.pdbx_seq_one_letter_code
_entity_poly.pdbx_strand_id
1 'polypeptide(L)'
;MQQQMHPGQVPMMPVHPNQGQMPPQILPGQPPVHMAQPPMTMPLFDENADDAPAVAMEYKVHVDPGKEECYFQFVQKSATIYVSFQVLRGGDGMAGFAVRNPSGQLVHPYQWKPASEFQEVSPTGGYYGVCVDNQFSRFAAKLVNLYITTFRYDQWEKFTQELKDIDVSAENCTNILQGVDRRIQEILQMQQLARSREARDYNLLLDNETYVQNWSVAQCFVVIACFVVQVYFVKKLFETKSGGRGRI
;
A
#
# COMPACT_ATOMS: atom_id res chain seq x y z
N MET A 1 -37.84 22.58 -19.26
CA MET A 1 -36.85 22.82 -18.19
C MET A 1 -36.38 21.47 -17.68
N GLN A 2 -35.07 21.24 -17.72
CA GLN A 2 -34.40 20.07 -17.15
C GLN A 2 -34.27 20.21 -15.62
N GLN A 3 -34.33 19.08 -14.90
CA GLN A 3 -33.59 18.70 -13.69
C GLN A 3 -34.23 17.42 -13.12
N GLN A 4 -33.55 16.44 -12.53
CA GLN A 4 -32.16 15.98 -12.48
C GLN A 4 -32.25 14.58 -11.84
N MET A 5 -31.55 13.57 -12.36
CA MET A 5 -31.48 12.23 -11.75
C MET A 5 -30.29 12.12 -10.77
N HIS A 6 -30.53 11.51 -9.61
CA HIS A 6 -29.52 11.03 -8.65
C HIS A 6 -29.57 9.50 -8.61
N PRO A 7 -28.44 8.76 -8.63
CA PRO A 7 -28.43 7.33 -8.32
C PRO A 7 -27.68 7.05 -7.00
N GLY A 8 -28.26 6.22 -6.14
CA GLY A 8 -27.51 5.63 -5.02
C GLY A 8 -28.31 5.26 -3.77
N GLN A 9 -29.23 4.29 -3.85
CA GLN A 9 -29.64 3.48 -2.69
C GLN A 9 -30.44 2.25 -3.13
N VAL A 10 -30.05 1.07 -2.65
CA VAL A 10 -30.76 -0.20 -2.87
C VAL A 10 -31.39 -0.65 -1.53
N PRO A 11 -32.65 -1.13 -1.47
CA PRO A 11 -33.34 -1.44 -0.21
C PRO A 11 -33.04 -2.85 0.34
N MET A 12 -33.05 -2.96 1.67
CA MET A 12 -32.96 -4.22 2.45
C MET A 12 -34.30 -4.98 2.42
N MET A 13 -34.26 -6.31 2.25
CA MET A 13 -35.43 -7.19 2.37
C MET A 13 -35.60 -7.76 3.81
N PRO A 14 -36.82 -8.13 4.23
CA PRO A 14 -37.12 -8.54 5.60
C PRO A 14 -36.98 -10.06 5.83
N VAL A 15 -36.57 -10.42 7.05
CA VAL A 15 -36.49 -11.79 7.59
C VAL A 15 -37.86 -12.24 8.08
N HIS A 16 -38.25 -13.49 7.78
CA HIS A 16 -39.39 -14.17 8.40
C HIS A 16 -38.94 -15.47 9.11
N PRO A 17 -39.62 -15.89 10.21
CA PRO A 17 -39.06 -16.80 11.20
C PRO A 17 -39.42 -18.29 11.00
N ASN A 18 -38.58 -19.11 11.64
CA ASN A 18 -38.62 -20.57 11.82
C ASN A 18 -40.00 -21.20 12.11
N GLN A 19 -40.23 -22.39 11.53
CA GLN A 19 -40.99 -23.47 12.16
C GLN A 19 -40.16 -24.77 12.13
N GLY A 20 -40.04 -25.41 13.28
CA GLY A 20 -39.18 -26.58 13.50
C GLY A 20 -39.84 -27.93 13.21
N GLN A 21 -39.01 -28.96 13.05
CA GLN A 21 -39.40 -30.36 13.26
C GLN A 21 -38.19 -31.25 13.63
N MET A 22 -38.51 -32.30 14.39
CA MET A 22 -37.71 -33.14 15.30
C MET A 22 -36.43 -33.83 14.75
N PRO A 23 -35.50 -34.25 15.64
CA PRO A 23 -34.25 -34.92 15.24
C PRO A 23 -34.46 -36.41 14.92
N PRO A 24 -33.82 -36.96 13.86
CA PRO A 24 -33.73 -38.40 13.67
C PRO A 24 -32.68 -39.04 14.59
N GLN A 25 -33.04 -40.23 15.07
CA GLN A 25 -32.30 -41.14 15.94
C GLN A 25 -30.93 -41.55 15.38
N ILE A 26 -29.97 -41.73 16.28
CA ILE A 26 -28.61 -42.20 16.01
C ILE A 26 -28.63 -43.73 15.84
N LEU A 27 -28.20 -44.21 14.66
CA LEU A 27 -27.84 -45.62 14.42
C LEU A 27 -26.32 -45.70 14.19
N PRO A 28 -25.56 -46.59 14.86
CA PRO A 28 -24.11 -46.63 14.74
C PRO A 28 -23.68 -47.46 13.52
N GLY A 29 -22.82 -46.90 12.66
CA GLY A 29 -22.01 -47.70 11.73
C GLY A 29 -21.94 -47.27 10.26
N GLN A 30 -21.67 -45.99 9.96
CA GLN A 30 -21.31 -45.59 8.58
C GLN A 30 -20.08 -44.66 8.57
N PRO A 31 -19.10 -44.89 7.68
CA PRO A 31 -17.86 -44.10 7.61
C PRO A 31 -18.14 -42.66 7.18
N PRO A 32 -17.30 -41.69 7.57
CA PRO A 32 -17.58 -40.28 7.36
C PRO A 32 -17.66 -39.96 5.87
N VAL A 33 -18.83 -39.49 5.45
CA VAL A 33 -19.04 -38.82 4.17
C VAL A 33 -18.19 -37.56 4.18
N HIS A 34 -17.28 -37.45 3.21
CA HIS A 34 -16.44 -36.28 3.00
C HIS A 34 -17.25 -34.99 3.12
N MET A 35 -16.91 -34.16 4.11
CA MET A 35 -17.39 -32.80 4.21
C MET A 35 -17.00 -32.07 2.94
N ALA A 36 -17.99 -31.47 2.28
CA ALA A 36 -17.79 -30.57 1.15
C ALA A 36 -16.75 -29.51 1.54
N GLN A 37 -15.60 -29.54 0.86
CA GLN A 37 -14.61 -28.48 0.97
C GLN A 37 -15.26 -27.17 0.48
N PRO A 38 -15.14 -26.06 1.23
CA PRO A 38 -15.46 -24.74 0.70
C PRO A 38 -14.56 -24.46 -0.52
N PRO A 39 -15.01 -23.63 -1.48
CA PRO A 39 -14.30 -23.42 -2.74
C PRO A 39 -12.86 -23.00 -2.45
N MET A 40 -11.92 -23.69 -3.11
CA MET A 40 -10.49 -23.50 -2.99
C MET A 40 -10.15 -22.01 -2.98
N THR A 41 -9.76 -21.49 -1.82
CA THR A 41 -8.80 -20.39 -1.80
C THR A 41 -7.54 -20.98 -2.41
N MET A 42 -7.17 -20.53 -3.61
CA MET A 42 -5.87 -20.88 -4.16
C MET A 42 -4.82 -20.54 -3.09
N PRO A 43 -3.99 -21.50 -2.66
CA PRO A 43 -2.81 -21.12 -1.92
C PRO A 43 -1.92 -20.33 -2.87
N LEU A 44 -1.59 -19.10 -2.50
CA LEU A 44 -0.72 -18.17 -3.23
C LEU A 44 0.76 -18.59 -3.13
N PHE A 45 1.03 -19.89 -3.15
CA PHE A 45 2.35 -20.48 -3.22
C PHE A 45 2.24 -21.64 -4.21
N ASP A 46 2.42 -21.29 -5.48
CA ASP A 46 2.73 -22.28 -6.51
C ASP A 46 4.06 -22.93 -6.11
N GLU A 47 4.06 -24.26 -6.01
CA GLU A 47 5.24 -25.07 -5.68
C GLU A 47 6.33 -24.96 -6.77
N ASN A 48 6.06 -24.24 -7.87
CA ASN A 48 6.99 -23.88 -8.95
C ASN A 48 7.27 -22.37 -9.04
N ALA A 49 7.30 -21.63 -7.92
CA ALA A 49 7.63 -20.21 -7.92
C ALA A 49 8.99 -19.87 -8.58
N ASP A 50 9.91 -20.85 -8.65
CA ASP A 50 11.22 -20.72 -9.29
C ASP A 50 11.17 -20.71 -10.84
N ASP A 51 10.07 -21.15 -11.45
CA ASP A 51 9.88 -21.26 -12.91
C ASP A 51 8.92 -20.19 -13.46
N ALA A 52 8.46 -19.26 -12.63
CA ALA A 52 7.60 -18.17 -13.06
C ALA A 52 8.35 -17.23 -14.03
N PRO A 53 7.76 -16.88 -15.20
CA PRO A 53 8.41 -16.03 -16.20
C PRO A 53 8.64 -14.58 -15.70
N ALA A 54 7.89 -14.19 -14.68
CA ALA A 54 8.03 -12.91 -14.00
C ALA A 54 7.73 -13.06 -12.50
N VAL A 55 8.60 -12.49 -11.66
CA VAL A 55 8.35 -12.33 -10.22
C VAL A 55 8.30 -10.84 -9.95
N ALA A 56 7.16 -10.34 -9.48
CA ALA A 56 6.98 -8.93 -9.14
C ALA A 56 6.61 -8.79 -7.66
N MET A 57 7.31 -7.92 -6.96
CA MET A 57 7.12 -7.67 -5.53
C MET A 57 7.02 -6.17 -5.29
N GLU A 58 6.09 -5.78 -4.44
CA GLU A 58 5.90 -4.40 -4.00
C GLU A 58 5.96 -4.36 -2.48
N TYR A 59 6.84 -3.51 -1.95
CA TYR A 59 7.08 -3.37 -0.52
C TYR A 59 6.95 -1.92 -0.08
N LYS A 60 6.27 -1.70 1.04
CA LYS A 60 6.29 -0.41 1.75
C LYS A 60 7.22 -0.53 2.93
N VAL A 61 8.40 0.06 2.80
CA VAL A 61 9.50 -0.10 3.76
C VAL A 61 9.67 1.16 4.59
N HIS A 62 9.82 0.97 5.90
CA HIS A 62 10.17 2.04 6.83
C HIS A 62 11.67 2.05 7.04
N VAL A 63 12.31 3.18 6.73
CA VAL A 63 13.76 3.38 6.90
C VAL A 63 13.97 4.38 8.02
N ASP A 64 14.55 3.91 9.12
CA ASP A 64 14.82 4.72 10.30
C ASP A 64 15.78 5.88 10.01
N PRO A 65 15.78 6.93 10.86
CA PRO A 65 16.73 8.04 10.73
C PRO A 65 18.18 7.56 10.84
N GLY A 66 19.05 8.02 9.95
CA GLY A 66 20.48 7.71 10.04
C GLY A 66 20.87 6.28 9.64
N LYS A 67 19.93 5.47 9.14
CA LYS A 67 20.15 4.08 8.76
C LYS A 67 20.03 3.88 7.24
N GLU A 68 20.58 2.76 6.79
CA GLU A 68 20.41 2.22 5.45
C GLU A 68 19.78 0.83 5.57
N GLU A 69 18.78 0.55 4.74
CA GLU A 69 18.11 -0.75 4.67
C GLU A 69 18.33 -1.35 3.28
N CYS A 70 18.79 -2.61 3.21
CA CYS A 70 19.09 -3.30 1.96
C CYS A 70 18.28 -4.59 1.82
N TYR A 71 17.69 -4.79 0.65
CA TYR A 71 16.90 -5.96 0.26
C TYR A 71 17.62 -6.72 -0.85
N PHE A 72 17.59 -8.05 -0.80
CA PHE A 72 18.29 -8.88 -1.76
C PHE A 72 17.29 -9.69 -2.59
N GLN A 73 17.36 -9.56 -3.91
CA GLN A 73 16.54 -10.34 -4.84
C GLN A 73 17.42 -11.22 -5.70
N PHE A 74 17.08 -12.51 -5.78
CA PHE A 74 17.73 -13.44 -6.69
C PHE A 74 17.24 -13.21 -8.12
N VAL A 75 18.19 -13.12 -9.06
CA VAL A 75 17.92 -12.94 -10.49
C VAL A 75 18.58 -14.07 -11.25
N GLN A 76 17.82 -14.77 -12.09
CA GLN A 76 18.36 -15.85 -12.92
C GLN A 76 19.32 -15.29 -13.99
N LYS A 77 20.17 -16.18 -14.53
CA LYS A 77 21.07 -15.81 -15.63
C LYS A 77 20.27 -15.39 -16.87
N SER A 78 20.70 -14.31 -17.52
CA SER A 78 20.03 -13.69 -18.67
C SER A 78 18.62 -13.14 -18.39
N ALA A 79 18.21 -13.05 -17.12
CA ALA A 79 16.97 -12.40 -16.73
C ALA A 79 17.19 -10.88 -16.55
N THR A 80 16.14 -10.10 -16.76
CA THR A 80 16.15 -8.65 -16.55
C THR A 80 15.62 -8.33 -15.19
N ILE A 81 16.36 -7.57 -14.40
CA ILE A 81 15.87 -6.98 -13.16
C ILE A 81 15.39 -5.56 -13.43
N TYR A 82 14.24 -5.21 -12.89
CA TYR A 82 13.73 -3.85 -12.83
C TYR A 82 13.42 -3.49 -11.39
N VAL A 83 13.92 -2.34 -10.94
CA VAL A 83 13.72 -1.82 -9.60
C VAL A 83 13.24 -0.39 -9.70
N SER A 84 12.14 -0.07 -9.02
CA SER A 84 11.63 1.29 -8.87
C SER A 84 11.49 1.63 -7.40
N PHE A 85 11.95 2.82 -7.05
CA PHE A 85 11.94 3.37 -5.71
C PHE A 85 11.16 4.69 -5.72
N GLN A 86 10.30 4.89 -4.72
CA GLN A 86 9.58 6.14 -4.52
C GLN A 86 9.39 6.46 -3.04
N VAL A 87 9.80 7.65 -2.61
CA VAL A 87 9.48 8.15 -1.26
C VAL A 87 8.00 8.47 -1.20
N LEU A 88 7.30 7.85 -0.25
CA LEU A 88 5.92 8.16 0.06
C LEU A 88 5.84 9.30 1.07
N ARG A 89 6.66 9.25 2.14
CA ARG A 89 6.63 10.22 3.24
C ARG A 89 7.97 10.31 3.99
N GLY A 90 8.14 11.41 4.73
CA GLY A 90 9.20 11.60 5.72
C GLY A 90 10.24 12.65 5.31
N GLY A 91 10.63 13.49 6.27
CA GLY A 91 11.68 14.51 6.09
C GLY A 91 11.43 15.46 4.93
N ASP A 92 12.43 15.57 4.04
CA ASP A 92 12.45 16.37 2.82
C ASP A 92 11.81 15.66 1.61
N GLY A 93 11.26 14.45 1.78
CA GLY A 93 10.63 13.68 0.70
C GLY A 93 11.62 13.06 -0.29
N MET A 94 12.90 13.00 0.06
CA MET A 94 13.99 12.47 -0.76
C MET A 94 14.67 11.32 -0.02
N ALA A 95 15.25 10.32 -0.68
CA ALA A 95 16.17 9.38 -0.03
C ALA A 95 17.26 8.93 -0.99
N GLY A 96 18.31 8.29 -0.46
CA GLY A 96 19.35 7.68 -1.27
C GLY A 96 18.86 6.33 -1.79
N PHE A 97 19.00 6.09 -3.08
CA PHE A 97 18.70 4.79 -3.70
C PHE A 97 19.93 4.26 -4.42
N ALA A 98 20.26 2.99 -4.18
CA ALA A 98 21.42 2.32 -4.76
C ALA A 98 21.12 0.86 -5.10
N VAL A 99 21.77 0.35 -6.16
CA VAL A 99 21.68 -1.04 -6.58
C VAL A 99 23.08 -1.61 -6.77
N ARG A 100 23.31 -2.77 -6.17
CA ARG A 100 24.54 -3.56 -6.28
C ARG A 100 24.26 -4.83 -7.06
N ASN A 101 25.16 -5.16 -7.98
CA ASN A 101 25.09 -6.40 -8.74
C ASN A 101 25.52 -7.61 -7.88
N PRO A 102 25.36 -8.85 -8.38
CA PRO A 102 25.79 -10.05 -7.67
C PRO A 102 27.29 -10.16 -7.41
N SER A 103 28.11 -9.39 -8.12
CA SER A 103 29.56 -9.27 -7.87
C SER A 103 29.89 -8.25 -6.77
N GLY A 104 28.88 -7.61 -6.17
CA GLY A 104 29.03 -6.58 -5.14
C GLY A 104 29.39 -5.19 -5.68
N GLN A 105 29.44 -5.01 -7.00
CA GLN A 105 29.73 -3.71 -7.63
C GLN A 105 28.47 -2.85 -7.66
N LEU A 106 28.66 -1.55 -7.41
CA LEU A 106 27.58 -0.57 -7.42
C LEU A 106 27.23 -0.21 -8.88
N VAL A 107 26.11 -0.74 -9.38
CA VAL A 107 25.63 -0.50 -10.75
C VAL A 107 24.67 0.69 -10.84
N HIS A 108 23.98 1.00 -9.74
CA HIS A 108 23.25 2.25 -9.57
C HIS A 108 23.78 2.97 -8.33
N PRO A 109 24.44 4.13 -8.48
CA PRO A 109 25.01 4.86 -7.35
C PRO A 109 23.92 5.51 -6.51
N TYR A 110 24.23 5.81 -5.25
CA TYR A 110 23.35 6.54 -4.34
C TYR A 110 22.96 7.90 -4.93
N GLN A 111 21.67 8.06 -5.24
CA GLN A 111 21.09 9.32 -5.70
C GLN A 111 20.06 9.82 -4.70
N TRP A 112 20.26 11.03 -4.16
CA TRP A 112 19.31 11.68 -3.28
C TRP A 112 18.14 12.25 -4.11
N LYS A 113 17.09 11.45 -4.28
CA LYS A 113 15.96 11.75 -5.17
C LYS A 113 14.62 11.32 -4.54
N PRO A 114 13.48 11.86 -4.99
CA PRO A 114 12.17 11.47 -4.47
C PRO A 114 11.68 10.15 -5.11
N ALA A 115 12.19 9.83 -6.30
CA ALA A 115 11.98 8.59 -6.99
C ALA A 115 13.18 8.29 -7.93
N SER A 116 13.46 7.01 -8.17
CA SER A 116 14.48 6.55 -9.10
C SER A 116 14.13 5.16 -9.60
N GLU A 117 14.55 4.84 -10.82
CA GLU A 117 14.32 3.55 -11.46
C GLU A 117 15.62 3.01 -12.03
N PHE A 118 15.74 1.68 -12.04
CA PHE A 118 16.91 0.97 -12.53
C PHE A 118 16.48 -0.29 -13.26
N GLN A 119 17.10 -0.56 -14.41
CA GLN A 119 16.85 -1.77 -15.20
C GLN A 119 18.16 -2.28 -15.79
N GLU A 120 18.40 -3.59 -15.67
CA GLU A 120 19.57 -4.24 -16.26
C GLU A 120 19.29 -5.72 -16.57
N VAL A 121 19.92 -6.24 -17.62
CA VAL A 121 19.94 -7.68 -17.90
C VAL A 121 21.11 -8.30 -17.15
N SER A 122 20.84 -9.29 -16.28
CA SER A 122 21.84 -9.97 -15.47
C SER A 122 22.63 -10.99 -16.30
N PRO A 123 23.94 -10.80 -16.56
CA PRO A 123 24.71 -11.70 -17.41
C PRO A 123 25.09 -13.03 -16.72
N THR A 124 25.30 -12.99 -15.41
CA THR A 124 25.79 -14.15 -14.63
C THR A 124 24.67 -14.79 -13.79
N GLY A 125 23.62 -14.04 -13.48
CA GLY A 125 22.66 -14.43 -12.44
C GLY A 125 23.23 -14.23 -11.03
N GLY A 126 22.36 -14.14 -10.02
CA GLY A 126 22.71 -14.01 -8.61
C GLY A 126 21.88 -12.98 -7.87
N TYR A 127 22.28 -12.69 -6.63
CA TYR A 127 21.57 -11.75 -5.76
C TYR A 127 21.94 -10.30 -6.06
N TYR A 128 20.96 -9.50 -6.45
CA TYR A 128 21.08 -8.05 -6.50
C TYR A 128 20.74 -7.46 -5.13
N GLY A 129 21.56 -6.52 -4.67
CA GLY A 129 21.32 -5.77 -3.44
C GLY A 129 20.69 -4.42 -3.75
N VAL A 130 19.47 -4.19 -3.28
CA VAL A 130 18.71 -2.95 -3.45
C VAL A 130 18.68 -2.23 -2.12
N CYS A 131 19.36 -1.08 -2.03
CA CYS A 131 19.53 -0.35 -0.78
C CYS A 131 18.84 1.01 -0.81
N VAL A 132 18.22 1.34 0.31
CA VAL A 132 17.60 2.64 0.58
C VAL A 132 18.33 3.29 1.75
N ASP A 133 18.96 4.42 1.47
CA ASP A 133 19.78 5.17 2.42
C ASP A 133 19.03 6.39 2.97
N ASN A 134 18.91 6.44 4.30
CA ASN A 134 18.34 7.56 5.04
C ASN A 134 19.37 8.21 6.00
N GLN A 135 20.66 8.11 5.71
CA GLN A 135 21.71 8.68 6.56
C GLN A 135 21.65 10.21 6.70
N PHE A 136 21.19 10.94 5.67
CA PHE A 136 21.09 12.40 5.74
C PHE A 136 19.94 12.89 6.64
N SER A 137 18.82 12.17 6.76
CA SER A 137 17.71 12.58 7.64
C SER A 137 17.90 12.01 9.04
N ARG A 138 18.47 12.82 9.93
CA ARG A 138 18.79 12.43 11.31
C ARG A 138 17.59 12.39 12.27
N PHE A 139 16.47 13.00 11.89
CA PHE A 139 15.35 13.23 12.81
C PHE A 139 14.02 12.60 12.36
N ALA A 140 13.91 12.18 11.09
CA ALA A 140 12.67 11.68 10.53
C ALA A 140 12.90 10.34 9.83
N ALA A 141 12.09 9.35 10.18
CA ALA A 141 12.00 8.10 9.43
C ALA A 141 11.34 8.36 8.08
N LYS A 142 11.66 7.53 7.09
CA LYS A 142 11.07 7.61 5.75
C LYS A 142 10.23 6.37 5.47
N LEU A 143 9.11 6.60 4.79
CA LEU A 143 8.29 5.53 4.23
C LEU A 143 8.49 5.53 2.72
N VAL A 144 8.94 4.41 2.20
CA VAL A 144 9.34 4.25 0.80
C VAL A 144 8.55 3.10 0.18
N ASN A 145 8.08 3.30 -1.05
CA ASN A 145 7.59 2.23 -1.89
C ASN A 145 8.75 1.67 -2.73
N LEU A 146 8.96 0.37 -2.65
CA LEU A 146 9.96 -0.35 -3.40
C LEU A 146 9.28 -1.41 -4.26
N TYR A 147 9.46 -1.29 -5.57
CA TYR A 147 8.96 -2.25 -6.55
C TYR A 147 10.13 -2.97 -7.19
N ILE A 148 10.20 -4.29 -7.02
CA ILE A 148 11.27 -5.13 -7.59
C ILE A 148 10.59 -6.17 -8.46
N THR A 149 11.03 -6.28 -9.70
CA THR A 149 10.57 -7.33 -10.60
C THR A 149 11.71 -7.93 -11.39
N THR A 150 11.62 -9.23 -11.65
CA THR A 150 12.55 -9.96 -12.49
C THR A 150 11.79 -10.61 -13.62
N PHE A 151 12.21 -10.37 -14.85
CA PHE A 151 11.58 -10.89 -16.06
C PHE A 151 12.53 -11.79 -16.84
N ARG A 152 12.03 -12.94 -17.25
CA ARG A 152 12.76 -13.92 -18.07
C ARG A 152 12.19 -13.94 -19.48
N TYR A 153 12.90 -13.31 -20.42
CA TYR A 153 12.46 -13.26 -21.82
C TYR A 153 12.39 -14.65 -22.48
N ASP A 154 13.28 -15.57 -22.09
CA ASP A 154 13.35 -16.94 -22.62
C ASP A 154 12.12 -17.79 -22.24
N GLN A 155 11.62 -17.62 -21.02
CA GLN A 155 10.40 -18.29 -20.57
C GLN A 155 9.15 -17.55 -21.03
N TRP A 156 9.19 -16.23 -21.10
CA TRP A 156 8.09 -15.45 -21.65
C TRP A 156 7.79 -15.83 -23.10
N GLU A 157 8.83 -16.02 -23.93
CA GLU A 157 8.65 -16.43 -25.33
C GLU A 157 8.10 -17.86 -25.43
N LYS A 158 8.57 -18.80 -24.61
CA LYS A 158 8.00 -20.17 -24.54
C LYS A 158 6.55 -20.16 -24.08
N PHE A 159 6.22 -19.42 -23.03
CA PHE A 159 4.87 -19.27 -22.53
C PHE A 159 3.95 -18.61 -23.58
N THR A 160 4.45 -17.58 -24.27
CA THR A 160 3.73 -16.93 -25.37
C THR A 160 3.56 -17.87 -26.56
N GLN A 161 4.54 -18.74 -26.84
CA GLN A 161 4.48 -19.72 -27.91
C GLN A 161 3.51 -20.86 -27.58
N GLU A 162 3.48 -21.35 -26.34
CA GLU A 162 2.49 -22.32 -25.86
C GLU A 162 1.08 -21.74 -25.89
N LEU A 163 0.92 -20.48 -25.44
CA LEU A 163 -0.33 -19.75 -25.59
C LEU A 163 -0.73 -19.61 -27.07
N LYS A 164 0.22 -19.29 -27.95
CA LYS A 164 0.01 -19.20 -29.41
C LYS A 164 -0.38 -20.55 -30.01
N ASP A 165 0.21 -21.65 -29.57
CA ASP A 165 -0.11 -22.99 -30.09
C ASP A 165 -1.51 -23.45 -29.64
N ILE A 166 -1.92 -23.07 -28.43
CA ILE A 166 -3.30 -23.25 -27.93
C ILE A 166 -4.28 -22.34 -28.68
N ASP A 167 -3.86 -21.12 -29.00
CA ASP A 167 -4.58 -20.07 -29.73
C ASP A 167 -4.79 -20.43 -31.22
N VAL A 168 -3.80 -21.00 -31.89
CA VAL A 168 -3.86 -21.44 -33.30
C VAL A 168 -4.96 -22.48 -33.53
N SER A 169 -5.43 -23.17 -32.48
CA SER A 169 -6.61 -24.04 -32.56
C SER A 169 -7.95 -23.27 -32.67
N ALA A 170 -7.98 -21.93 -32.62
CA ALA A 170 -9.18 -21.09 -32.60
C ALA A 170 -9.01 -19.71 -33.31
N GLU A 171 -8.57 -19.71 -34.57
CA GLU A 171 -8.05 -18.59 -35.39
C GLU A 171 -8.87 -17.28 -35.58
N ASN A 172 -9.98 -17.04 -34.88
CA ASN A 172 -10.70 -15.75 -34.96
C ASN A 172 -11.00 -15.10 -33.60
N CYS A 173 -10.99 -15.88 -32.51
CA CYS A 173 -11.25 -15.35 -31.16
C CYS A 173 -10.01 -14.63 -30.61
N THR A 174 -8.83 -15.03 -31.06
CA THR A 174 -7.61 -14.80 -30.28
C THR A 174 -6.86 -13.53 -30.60
N ASN A 175 -6.99 -12.98 -31.80
CA ASN A 175 -6.55 -11.61 -32.08
C ASN A 175 -7.25 -10.60 -31.16
N ILE A 176 -8.53 -10.84 -30.84
CA ILE A 176 -9.29 -10.03 -29.89
C ILE A 176 -8.79 -10.29 -28.46
N LEU A 177 -8.57 -11.55 -28.07
CA LEU A 177 -8.05 -11.89 -26.74
C LEU A 177 -6.67 -11.31 -26.46
N GLN A 178 -5.71 -11.41 -27.39
CA GLN A 178 -4.37 -10.82 -27.25
C GLN A 178 -4.45 -9.28 -27.13
N GLY A 179 -5.33 -8.65 -27.91
CA GLY A 179 -5.55 -7.20 -27.83
C GLY A 179 -6.20 -6.77 -26.51
N VAL A 180 -7.08 -7.58 -25.94
CA VAL A 180 -7.71 -7.35 -24.64
C VAL A 180 -6.70 -7.56 -23.51
N ASP A 181 -5.88 -8.61 -23.56
CA ASP A 181 -4.88 -8.91 -22.52
C ASP A 181 -3.84 -7.78 -22.40
N ARG A 182 -3.32 -7.30 -23.53
CA ARG A 182 -2.40 -6.16 -23.55
C ARG A 182 -3.01 -4.91 -22.92
N ARG A 183 -4.29 -4.65 -23.20
CA ARG A 183 -5.02 -3.51 -22.61
C ARG A 183 -5.28 -3.71 -21.12
N ILE A 184 -5.56 -4.94 -20.68
CA ILE A 184 -5.73 -5.28 -19.27
C ILE A 184 -4.42 -5.04 -18.52
N GLN A 185 -3.29 -5.48 -19.05
CA GLN A 185 -1.98 -5.25 -18.43
C GLN A 185 -1.68 -3.74 -18.30
N GLU A 186 -1.94 -2.96 -19.34
CA GLU A 186 -1.81 -1.49 -19.29
C GLU A 186 -2.73 -0.87 -18.24
N ILE A 187 -3.99 -1.31 -18.14
CA ILE A 187 -4.96 -0.84 -17.15
C ILE A 187 -4.52 -1.21 -15.73
N LEU A 188 -4.04 -2.43 -15.52
CA LEU A 188 -3.56 -2.89 -14.20
C LEU A 188 -2.37 -2.07 -13.74
N GLN A 189 -1.40 -1.80 -14.62
CA GLN A 189 -0.26 -0.94 -14.32
C GLN A 189 -0.72 0.48 -13.95
N MET A 190 -1.64 1.06 -14.73
CA MET A 190 -2.21 2.39 -14.44
C MET A 190 -2.98 2.40 -13.12
N GLN A 191 -3.71 1.32 -12.80
CA GLN A 191 -4.44 1.19 -11.55
C GLN A 191 -3.50 1.09 -10.35
N GLN A 192 -2.37 0.38 -10.47
CA GLN A 192 -1.35 0.33 -9.42
C GLN A 192 -0.73 1.71 -9.17
N LEU A 193 -0.36 2.43 -10.23
CA LEU A 193 0.14 3.81 -10.11
C LEU A 193 -0.91 4.74 -9.48
N ALA A 194 -2.18 4.60 -9.85
CA ALA A 194 -3.28 5.36 -9.27
C ALA A 194 -3.44 5.06 -7.77
N ARG A 195 -3.42 3.79 -7.35
CA ARG A 195 -3.46 3.39 -5.94
C ARG A 195 -2.27 3.93 -5.14
N SER A 196 -1.07 3.96 -5.73
CA SER A 196 0.12 4.56 -5.08
C SER A 196 -0.06 6.07 -4.86
N ARG A 197 -0.62 6.79 -5.84
CA ARG A 197 -0.92 8.22 -5.72
C ARG A 197 -2.01 8.50 -4.69
N GLU A 198 -3.12 7.76 -4.74
CA GLU A 198 -4.18 7.85 -3.75
C GLU A 198 -3.66 7.60 -2.34
N ALA A 199 -2.83 6.56 -2.17
CA ALA A 199 -2.22 6.28 -0.88
C ALA A 199 -1.36 7.46 -0.40
N ARG A 200 -0.60 8.13 -1.27
CA ARG A 200 0.20 9.31 -0.91
C ARG A 200 -0.69 10.49 -0.50
N ASP A 201 -1.71 10.77 -1.29
CA ASP A 201 -2.62 11.91 -1.09
C ASP A 201 -3.47 11.73 0.17
N TYR A 202 -4.04 10.53 0.39
CA TYR A 202 -4.78 10.19 1.59
C TYR A 202 -3.93 10.37 2.84
N ASN A 203 -2.72 9.85 2.77
CA ASN A 203 -1.75 9.98 3.83
C ASN A 203 -1.49 11.49 4.07
N LEU A 204 -1.27 12.33 3.04
CA LEU A 204 -0.99 13.76 3.21
C LEU A 204 -2.17 14.49 3.88
N LEU A 205 -3.38 14.05 3.57
CA LEU A 205 -4.61 14.50 4.20
C LEU A 205 -4.63 14.21 5.71
N LEU A 206 -4.24 12.99 6.12
CA LEU A 206 -4.17 12.61 7.54
C LEU A 206 -3.17 13.46 8.32
N ASP A 207 -1.97 13.69 7.77
CA ASP A 207 -0.94 14.49 8.43
C ASP A 207 -1.43 15.94 8.64
N ASN A 208 -2.11 16.50 7.62
CA ASN A 208 -2.70 17.84 7.70
C ASN A 208 -3.87 17.91 8.68
N GLU A 209 -4.75 16.91 8.67
CA GLU A 209 -5.90 16.83 9.58
C GLU A 209 -5.42 16.87 11.03
N THR A 210 -4.45 16.01 11.39
CA THR A 210 -3.96 15.92 12.75
C THR A 210 -3.22 17.18 13.18
N TYR A 211 -2.44 17.80 12.28
CA TYR A 211 -1.78 19.07 12.55
C TYR A 211 -2.79 20.20 12.83
N VAL A 212 -3.77 20.38 11.95
CA VAL A 212 -4.79 21.44 12.08
C VAL A 212 -5.67 21.20 13.30
N GLN A 213 -6.07 19.96 13.55
CA GLN A 213 -6.92 19.59 14.70
C GLN A 213 -6.20 19.88 16.01
N ASN A 214 -4.93 19.46 16.15
CA ASN A 214 -4.15 19.69 17.36
C ASN A 214 -3.94 21.19 17.64
N TRP A 215 -3.63 21.98 16.61
CA TRP A 215 -3.49 23.43 16.76
C TRP A 215 -4.83 24.09 17.08
N SER A 216 -5.93 23.67 16.45
CA SER A 216 -7.26 24.23 16.73
C SER A 216 -7.69 23.97 18.18
N VAL A 217 -7.45 22.76 18.69
CA VAL A 217 -7.71 22.41 20.09
C VAL A 217 -6.84 23.26 21.04
N ALA A 218 -5.56 23.45 20.74
CA ALA A 218 -4.68 24.32 21.53
C ALA A 218 -5.18 25.78 21.58
N GLN A 219 -5.64 26.33 20.46
CA GLN A 219 -6.21 27.68 20.41
C GLN A 219 -7.49 27.80 21.23
N CYS A 220 -8.37 26.79 21.19
CA CYS A 220 -9.57 26.76 22.03
C CYS A 220 -9.22 26.86 23.54
N PHE A 221 -8.18 26.15 24.00
CA PHE A 221 -7.72 26.27 25.38
C PHE A 221 -7.23 27.67 25.74
N VAL A 222 -6.49 28.33 24.82
CA VAL A 222 -6.01 29.71 25.03
C VAL A 222 -7.18 30.68 25.16
N VAL A 223 -8.20 30.59 24.31
CA VAL A 223 -9.40 31.44 24.39
C VAL A 223 -10.13 31.26 25.71
N ILE A 224 -10.32 30.01 26.16
CA ILE A 224 -10.95 29.71 27.46
C ILE A 224 -10.12 30.31 28.60
N ALA A 225 -8.80 30.17 28.57
CA ALA A 225 -7.92 30.74 29.59
C ALA A 225 -8.02 32.27 29.62
N CYS A 226 -8.01 32.93 28.46
CA CYS A 226 -8.21 34.38 28.36
C CYS A 226 -9.56 34.81 28.95
N PHE A 227 -10.64 34.07 28.66
CA PHE A 227 -11.96 34.36 29.23
C PHE A 227 -11.97 34.24 30.76
N VAL A 228 -11.37 33.18 31.33
CA VAL A 228 -11.27 33.00 32.79
C VAL A 228 -10.47 34.15 33.42
N VAL A 229 -9.35 34.53 32.83
CA VAL A 229 -8.51 35.64 33.29
C VAL A 229 -9.29 36.95 33.24
N GLN A 230 -9.98 37.24 32.13
CA GLN A 230 -10.80 38.44 31.98
C GLN A 230 -11.88 38.52 33.07
N VAL A 231 -12.63 37.45 33.30
CA VAL A 231 -13.68 37.41 34.34
C VAL A 231 -13.07 37.57 35.74
N TYR A 232 -11.93 36.91 36.02
CA TYR A 232 -11.24 37.05 37.30
C TYR A 232 -10.81 38.50 37.58
N PHE A 233 -10.21 39.16 36.59
CA PHE A 233 -9.81 40.57 36.71
C PHE A 233 -11.00 41.49 36.95
N VAL A 234 -12.10 41.31 36.21
CA VAL A 234 -13.33 42.10 36.40
C VAL A 234 -13.88 41.90 37.81
N LYS A 235 -14.00 40.65 38.28
CA LYS A 235 -14.50 40.36 39.64
C LYS A 235 -13.61 41.00 40.70
N LYS A 236 -12.28 40.90 40.55
CA LYS A 236 -11.31 41.48 41.50
C LYS A 236 -11.35 43.01 41.53
N LEU A 237 -11.63 43.67 40.40
CA LEU A 237 -11.72 45.12 40.34
C LEU A 237 -12.99 45.66 41.04
N PHE A 238 -14.08 44.90 41.03
CA PHE A 238 -15.33 45.24 41.73
C PHE A 238 -15.44 44.67 43.15
N GLU A 239 -14.49 43.84 43.58
CA GLU A 239 -14.42 43.30 44.95
C GLU A 239 -13.94 44.39 45.93
N THR A 240 -14.89 45.23 46.36
CA THR A 240 -14.65 46.21 47.43
C THR A 240 -14.56 45.47 48.76
N LYS A 241 -13.50 45.69 49.53
CA LYS A 241 -13.31 45.12 50.88
C LYS A 241 -14.42 45.63 51.82
N SER A 242 -15.58 44.97 51.83
CA SER A 242 -16.61 45.15 52.85
C SER A 242 -16.10 44.52 54.15
N GLY A 243 -15.32 45.29 54.89
CA GLY A 243 -14.62 44.82 56.08
C GLY A 243 -13.89 45.94 56.81
N GLY A 244 -14.52 47.11 56.91
CA GLY A 244 -14.11 48.22 57.74
C GLY A 244 -15.27 48.62 58.63
N ARG A 245 -15.42 47.89 59.75
CA ARG A 245 -16.33 48.16 60.85
C ARG A 245 -16.23 49.64 61.24
N GLY A 246 -17.21 50.45 60.84
CA GLY A 246 -17.36 51.82 61.32
C GLY A 246 -17.60 51.79 62.82
N ARG A 247 -16.54 52.04 63.59
CA ARG A 247 -16.61 52.50 64.98
C ARG A 247 -16.66 54.02 64.92
N ILE A 248 -17.83 54.62 65.07
CA ILE A 248 -18.03 55.88 65.81
C ILE A 248 -19.42 55.79 66.45
#